data_AF-A0A8T4IZT8-F1
#
_entry.id   AF-A0A8T4IZT8-F1
#
_cell.length_a   1.000
_cell.length_b   1.000
_cell.length_c   1.000
_cell.angle_alpha   90.00
_cell.angle_beta   90.00
_cell.angle_gamma   90.00
#
_symmetry.space_group_name_H-M   'P 1'
#
loop_
_entity.id
_entity.type
_entity.pdbx_description
1 polymer ?
#
loop_
_entity_poly.entity_id
_entity_poly.type
_entity_poly.pdbx_seq_one_letter_code
_entity_poly.pdbx_strand_id
1 'polypeptide(L)'
;MTSTDDAPATDASRVRRWLRPLSIAVGGVTIAVVALGVVVYFGFLGGPPPDVDESDLTGAWKGDQGGEMHFREDGGFSATSVSLGADCAPGEGAPAEGARISGTGTWKLEDFPDEGPGADIVFRPDSGRVEKCRMRASFPDPDAPSKLYLMHEIGGHEVYKRK
;
A
#
# COMPACT_ATOMS: atom_id res chain seq x y z
N MET A 1 -58.70 -77.76 -22.68
CA MET A 1 -59.05 -77.13 -21.39
C MET A 1 -58.08 -77.70 -20.37
N THR A 2 -57.17 -77.00 -19.71
CA THR A 2 -56.97 -75.57 -19.40
C THR A 2 -55.51 -75.48 -18.91
N SER A 3 -54.70 -74.64 -19.53
CA SER A 3 -54.14 -73.39 -18.97
C SER A 3 -52.73 -73.54 -18.38
N THR A 4 -51.81 -72.87 -19.07
CA THR A 4 -50.40 -72.61 -18.76
C THR A 4 -50.26 -71.49 -17.70
N ASP A 5 -49.04 -71.39 -17.13
CA ASP A 5 -48.39 -70.20 -16.52
C ASP A 5 -48.91 -69.74 -15.12
N ASP A 6 -48.11 -69.25 -14.17
CA ASP A 6 -46.90 -68.42 -14.21
C ASP A 6 -46.02 -68.61 -12.95
N ALA A 7 -44.70 -68.41 -13.11
CA ALA A 7 -43.76 -68.22 -12.01
C ALA A 7 -43.72 -66.74 -11.55
N PRO A 8 -43.52 -66.44 -10.25
CA PRO A 8 -43.45 -65.06 -9.79
C PRO A 8 -42.11 -64.39 -10.14
N ALA A 9 -42.16 -63.42 -11.05
CA ALA A 9 -41.07 -62.49 -11.32
C ALA A 9 -40.76 -61.65 -10.07
N THR A 10 -39.52 -61.73 -9.58
CA THR A 10 -39.03 -60.94 -8.46
C THR A 10 -38.63 -59.55 -8.96
N ASP A 11 -39.45 -58.56 -8.62
CA ASP A 11 -39.31 -57.15 -8.99
C ASP A 11 -38.06 -56.51 -8.35
N ALA A 12 -36.98 -56.42 -9.14
CA ALA A 12 -35.70 -55.83 -8.76
C ALA A 12 -35.67 -54.29 -8.82
N SER A 13 -36.82 -53.62 -8.93
CA SER A 13 -36.86 -52.15 -9.14
C SER A 13 -36.86 -51.33 -7.84
N ARG A 14 -37.09 -51.93 -6.67
CA ARG A 14 -37.26 -51.19 -5.40
C ARG A 14 -35.98 -50.68 -4.73
N VAL A 15 -34.80 -51.18 -5.10
CA VAL A 15 -33.57 -50.89 -4.33
C VAL A 15 -32.89 -49.57 -4.76
N ARG A 16 -33.26 -49.00 -5.91
CA ARG A 16 -32.49 -47.90 -6.51
C ARG A 16 -32.93 -46.47 -6.14
N ARG A 17 -33.91 -46.31 -5.24
CA ARG A 17 -34.57 -45.01 -5.00
C ARG A 17 -34.28 -44.35 -3.65
N TRP A 18 -33.31 -44.85 -2.87
CA TRP A 18 -33.05 -44.38 -1.49
C TRP A 18 -31.66 -43.78 -1.23
N LEU A 19 -30.85 -43.53 -2.27
CA LEU A 19 -29.50 -42.95 -2.14
C LEU A 19 -29.37 -41.62 -2.91
N ARG A 20 -30.28 -40.67 -2.69
CA ARG A 20 -30.24 -39.37 -3.38
C ARG A 20 -30.31 -38.07 -2.54
N PRO A 21 -30.43 -38.04 -1.19
CA PRO A 21 -30.33 -36.75 -0.50
C PRO A 21 -28.94 -36.43 0.08
N LEU A 22 -27.98 -37.36 0.12
CA LEU A 22 -26.70 -37.11 0.81
C LEU A 22 -25.67 -36.28 0.02
N SER A 23 -25.81 -36.17 -1.30
CA SER A 23 -24.81 -35.51 -2.16
C SER A 23 -24.85 -33.98 -2.14
N ILE A 24 -25.95 -33.37 -1.68
CA ILE A 24 -26.13 -31.91 -1.72
C ILE A 24 -25.44 -31.22 -0.53
N ALA A 25 -25.43 -31.87 0.64
CA ALA A 25 -24.82 -31.28 1.85
C ALA A 25 -23.29 -31.21 1.76
N VAL A 26 -22.63 -32.22 1.17
CA VAL A 26 -21.16 -32.25 1.04
C VAL A 26 -20.67 -31.22 0.03
N GLY A 27 -21.38 -31.04 -1.09
CA GLY A 27 -21.04 -30.04 -2.10
C GLY A 27 -21.15 -28.60 -1.58
N GLY A 28 -22.22 -28.29 -0.83
CA GLY A 28 -22.42 -26.96 -0.25
C GLY A 28 -21.37 -26.57 0.79
N VAL A 29 -20.99 -27.50 1.67
CA VAL A 29 -19.93 -27.27 2.67
C VAL A 29 -18.57 -27.04 2.00
N THR A 30 -18.24 -27.81 0.96
CA THR A 30 -16.97 -27.65 0.25
C THR A 30 -16.88 -26.29 -0.47
N ILE A 31 -17.97 -25.85 -1.11
CA ILE A 31 -18.03 -24.53 -1.77
C ILE A 31 -17.91 -23.40 -0.74
N ALA A 32 -18.57 -23.52 0.42
CA ALA A 32 -18.49 -22.52 1.47
C ALA A 32 -17.08 -22.41 2.06
N VAL A 33 -16.38 -23.53 2.28
CA VAL A 33 -15.00 -23.54 2.79
C VAL A 33 -14.02 -22.96 1.76
N VAL A 34 -14.20 -23.27 0.46
CA VAL A 34 -13.37 -22.69 -0.61
C VAL A 34 -13.63 -21.19 -0.74
N ALA A 35 -14.89 -20.75 -0.70
CA ALA A 35 -15.24 -19.33 -0.75
C ALA A 35 -14.67 -18.55 0.46
N LEU A 36 -14.76 -19.13 1.66
CA LEU A 36 -14.16 -18.54 2.86
C LEU A 36 -12.62 -18.51 2.75
N GLY A 37 -12.01 -19.58 2.23
CA GLY A 37 -10.58 -19.65 1.96
C GLY A 37 -10.12 -18.60 0.96
N VAL A 38 -10.89 -18.33 -0.10
CA VAL A 38 -10.63 -17.26 -1.08
C VAL A 38 -10.76 -15.89 -0.42
N VAL A 39 -11.81 -15.64 0.36
CA VAL A 39 -11.98 -14.35 1.06
C VAL A 39 -10.87 -14.12 2.09
N VAL A 40 -10.46 -15.15 2.83
CA VAL A 40 -9.34 -15.05 3.78
C VAL A 40 -8.03 -14.87 3.02
N TYR A 41 -7.78 -15.60 1.94
CA TYR A 41 -6.56 -15.49 1.14
C TYR A 41 -6.42 -14.10 0.48
N PHE A 42 -7.47 -13.58 -0.15
CA PHE A 42 -7.46 -12.22 -0.71
C PHE A 42 -7.55 -11.12 0.35
N GLY A 43 -8.19 -11.37 1.49
CA GLY A 43 -8.25 -10.43 2.61
C GLY A 43 -6.94 -10.31 3.39
N PHE A 44 -6.14 -11.38 3.45
CA PHE A 44 -4.81 -11.38 4.10
C PHE A 44 -3.69 -10.91 3.19
N LEU A 45 -3.85 -10.98 1.87
CA LEU A 45 -2.82 -10.57 0.91
C LEU A 45 -2.69 -9.05 0.74
N GLY A 46 -3.48 -8.26 1.48
CA GLY A 46 -3.57 -6.83 1.26
C GLY A 46 -4.21 -6.53 -0.09
N GLY A 47 -5.12 -5.57 -0.14
CA GLY A 47 -5.48 -5.01 -1.44
C GLY A 47 -4.23 -4.49 -2.16
N PRO A 48 -4.30 -4.22 -3.48
CA PRO A 48 -3.34 -3.32 -4.09
C PRO A 48 -3.19 -2.09 -3.17
N PRO A 49 -1.97 -1.58 -2.95
CA PRO A 49 -1.81 -0.33 -2.20
C PRO A 49 -2.75 0.72 -2.83
N PRO A 50 -3.50 1.48 -2.03
CA PRO A 50 -4.29 2.60 -2.51
C PRO A 50 -3.50 3.43 -3.52
N ASP A 51 -4.13 3.75 -4.65
CA ASP A 51 -3.57 4.65 -5.65
C ASP A 51 -3.41 6.02 -5.00
N VAL A 52 -2.17 6.37 -4.65
CA VAL A 52 -1.78 7.73 -4.27
C VAL A 52 -1.54 8.49 -5.57
N ASP A 53 -2.18 9.64 -5.72
CA ASP A 53 -1.96 10.52 -6.86
C ASP A 53 -1.21 11.82 -6.49
N GLU A 54 -0.89 12.64 -7.50
CA GLU A 54 -0.21 13.92 -7.26
C GLU A 54 -1.03 14.86 -6.37
N SER A 55 -2.35 14.80 -6.39
CA SER A 55 -3.24 15.65 -5.59
C SER A 55 -3.20 15.31 -4.10
N ASP A 56 -2.84 14.07 -3.76
CA ASP A 56 -2.58 13.65 -2.38
C ASP A 56 -1.30 14.27 -1.83
N LEU A 57 -0.27 14.46 -2.65
CA LEU A 57 1.01 15.09 -2.28
C LEU A 57 0.97 16.61 -2.29
N THR A 58 0.26 17.21 -3.24
CA THR A 58 0.25 18.68 -3.43
C THR A 58 -0.30 19.42 -2.20
N GLY A 59 0.21 20.63 -1.97
CA GLY A 59 -0.15 21.48 -0.84
C GLY A 59 0.91 21.50 0.25
N ALA A 60 0.52 22.06 1.40
CA ALA A 60 1.41 22.36 2.50
C ALA A 60 1.39 21.28 3.57
N TRP A 61 2.57 20.98 4.09
CA TRP A 61 2.82 19.94 5.07
C TRP A 61 3.62 20.50 6.22
N LYS A 62 3.25 20.12 7.44
CA LYS A 62 3.90 20.57 8.67
C LYS A 62 4.48 19.39 9.43
N GLY A 63 5.79 19.42 9.66
CA GLY A 63 6.53 18.48 10.48
C GLY A 63 6.19 18.65 11.96
N ASP A 64 6.22 17.54 12.68
CA ASP A 64 6.08 17.50 14.14
C ASP A 64 7.17 18.29 14.89
N GLN A 65 8.32 18.53 14.25
CA GLN A 65 9.40 19.38 14.75
C GLN A 65 9.34 20.83 14.23
N GLY A 66 8.25 21.20 13.56
CA GLY A 66 7.99 22.58 13.09
C GLY A 66 8.54 22.92 11.71
N GLY A 67 9.08 21.95 10.97
CA GLY A 67 9.48 22.15 9.57
C GLY A 67 8.24 22.27 8.69
N GLU A 68 8.34 22.99 7.58
CA GLU A 68 7.25 23.08 6.61
C GLU A 68 7.74 22.68 5.23
N MET A 69 6.95 21.88 4.52
CA MET A 69 7.17 21.52 3.12
C MET A 69 5.96 21.94 2.29
N HIS A 70 6.19 22.27 1.03
CA HIS A 70 5.14 22.62 0.09
C HIS A 70 5.43 22.01 -1.27
N PHE A 71 4.53 21.14 -1.71
CA PHE A 71 4.56 20.49 -3.02
C PHE A 71 3.57 21.23 -3.92
N ARG A 72 4.07 21.88 -4.97
CA ARG A 72 3.25 22.61 -5.93
C ARG A 72 2.82 21.70 -7.07
N GLU A 73 1.63 21.94 -7.62
CA GLU A 73 1.07 21.22 -8.77
C GLU A 73 1.95 21.30 -10.03
N ASP A 74 2.80 22.33 -10.14
CA ASP A 74 3.75 22.51 -11.25
C ASP A 74 5.03 21.66 -11.12
N GLY A 75 5.07 20.73 -10.16
CA GLY A 75 6.27 19.94 -9.81
C GLY A 75 7.31 20.73 -8.99
N GLY A 76 6.99 21.94 -8.57
CA GLY A 76 7.86 22.75 -7.73
C GLY A 76 7.81 22.36 -6.25
N PHE A 77 8.95 22.42 -5.57
CA PHE A 77 9.07 22.11 -4.14
C PHE A 77 9.68 23.28 -3.37
N SER A 78 9.22 23.50 -2.14
CA SER A 78 9.89 24.39 -1.18
C SER A 78 9.80 23.83 0.23
N ALA A 79 10.84 24.06 1.01
CA ALA A 79 10.91 23.65 2.40
C ALA A 79 11.48 24.76 3.28
N THR A 80 10.95 24.87 4.49
CA THR A 80 11.43 25.79 5.53
C THR A 80 11.77 25.00 6.77
N SER A 81 13.01 25.14 7.26
CA SER A 81 13.46 24.57 8.53
C SER A 81 13.15 23.06 8.61
N VAL A 82 13.49 22.28 7.57
CA VAL A 82 13.33 20.82 7.56
C VAL A 82 14.60 20.13 8.01
N SER A 83 14.48 18.97 8.67
CA SER A 83 15.63 18.18 9.08
C SER A 83 16.12 17.39 7.88
N LEU A 84 17.40 17.50 7.54
CA LEU A 84 18.00 16.66 6.50
C LEU A 84 18.96 15.66 7.15
N GLY A 85 18.83 14.39 6.75
CA GLY A 85 19.79 13.33 7.07
C GLY A 85 21.14 13.54 6.38
N ALA A 86 22.16 12.84 6.89
CA ALA A 86 23.54 12.94 6.41
C ALA A 86 23.70 12.64 4.91
N ASP A 87 22.77 11.85 4.36
CA ASP A 87 22.72 11.42 2.95
C ASP A 87 22.56 12.59 1.98
N CYS A 88 22.07 13.75 2.46
CA CYS A 88 21.98 14.97 1.68
C CYS A 88 23.35 15.61 1.35
N ALA A 89 24.46 15.06 1.85
CA ALA A 89 25.81 15.52 1.50
C ALA A 89 26.90 14.51 1.90
N PRO A 90 27.32 13.61 1.00
CA PRO A 90 28.43 12.68 1.25
C PRO A 90 29.84 13.35 1.18
N GLY A 91 30.03 14.58 1.70
CA GLY A 91 31.31 15.30 1.60
C GLY A 91 31.53 16.44 2.63
N GLU A 92 32.69 17.10 2.56
CA GLU A 92 33.03 18.29 3.37
C GLU A 92 32.05 19.44 3.06
N GLY A 93 30.99 19.55 3.86
CA GLY A 93 29.85 20.43 3.55
C GLY A 93 28.51 19.86 3.99
N ALA A 94 28.51 18.62 4.50
CA ALA A 94 27.32 18.02 5.03
C ALA A 94 26.69 18.85 6.14
N PRO A 95 25.35 19.00 6.12
CA PRO A 95 24.66 19.53 7.29
C PRO A 95 25.04 18.67 8.48
N ALA A 96 25.34 19.31 9.61
CA ALA A 96 25.47 18.57 10.86
C ALA A 96 24.19 17.76 11.11
N GLU A 97 24.30 16.61 11.76
CA GLU A 97 23.14 15.84 12.17
C GLU A 97 22.16 16.73 12.94
N GLY A 98 20.89 16.73 12.52
CA GLY A 98 19.85 17.60 13.09
C GLY A 98 19.87 19.06 12.62
N ALA A 99 20.71 19.43 11.64
CA ALA A 99 20.66 20.76 11.04
C ALA A 99 19.31 21.00 10.35
N ARG A 100 18.72 22.16 10.62
CA ARG A 100 17.48 22.61 10.00
C ARG A 100 17.81 23.46 8.77
N ILE A 101 17.25 23.09 7.63
CA ILE A 101 17.60 23.68 6.33
C ILE A 101 16.34 24.16 5.62
N SER A 102 16.48 25.27 4.89
CA SER A 102 15.46 25.79 3.98
C SER A 102 15.99 25.77 2.56
N GLY A 103 15.07 25.73 1.60
CA GLY A 103 15.43 25.72 0.19
C GLY A 103 14.27 25.43 -0.73
N THR A 104 14.61 25.30 -2.00
CA THR A 104 13.64 25.03 -3.07
C THR A 104 14.10 23.88 -3.93
N GLY A 105 13.19 23.32 -4.72
CA GLY A 105 13.50 22.16 -5.52
C GLY A 105 12.41 21.83 -6.52
N THR A 106 12.49 20.62 -7.02
CA THR A 106 11.45 19.98 -7.83
C THR A 106 11.10 18.64 -7.22
N TRP A 107 9.89 18.18 -7.46
CA TRP A 107 9.42 16.87 -7.04
C TRP A 107 8.67 16.18 -8.17
N LYS A 108 8.51 14.87 -8.04
CA LYS A 108 7.63 14.05 -8.88
C LYS A 108 7.10 12.88 -8.06
N LEU A 109 5.88 12.45 -8.36
CA LEU A 109 5.32 11.21 -7.82
C LEU A 109 6.15 10.03 -8.34
N GLU A 110 6.52 9.13 -7.45
CA GLU A 110 7.26 7.90 -7.76
C GLU A 110 6.70 6.75 -6.92
N ASP A 111 6.82 5.54 -7.45
CA ASP A 111 6.50 4.31 -6.72
C ASP A 111 7.80 3.60 -6.33
N PHE A 112 8.07 3.52 -5.03
CA PHE A 112 9.30 2.96 -4.50
C PHE A 112 9.10 1.46 -4.18
N PRO A 113 9.92 0.54 -4.73
CA PRO A 113 9.66 -0.90 -4.67
C PRO A 113 9.40 -1.51 -3.29
N ASP A 114 9.96 -0.94 -2.21
CA ASP A 114 9.83 -1.48 -0.85
C ASP A 114 9.10 -0.52 0.11
N GLU A 115 8.74 0.68 -0.34
CA GLU A 115 8.18 1.76 0.49
C GLU A 115 6.82 2.27 0.00
N GLY A 116 6.43 1.92 -1.22
CA GLY A 116 5.18 2.35 -1.86
C GLY A 116 5.26 3.75 -2.48
N PRO A 117 4.11 4.36 -2.81
CA PRO A 117 4.07 5.63 -3.50
C PRO A 117 4.55 6.80 -2.64
N GLY A 118 5.18 7.77 -3.29
CA GLY A 118 5.78 8.92 -2.62
C GLY A 118 6.32 9.98 -3.58
N ALA A 119 7.13 10.90 -3.08
CA ALA A 119 7.77 11.93 -3.87
C ALA A 119 9.29 11.74 -3.93
N ASP A 120 9.86 11.71 -5.14
CA ASP A 120 11.30 11.91 -5.39
C ASP A 120 11.57 13.42 -5.48
N ILE A 121 12.35 13.94 -4.55
CA ILE A 121 12.58 15.39 -4.39
C ILE A 121 14.03 15.71 -4.73
N VAL A 122 14.24 16.63 -5.66
CA VAL A 122 15.55 17.23 -5.95
C VAL A 122 15.61 18.59 -5.27
N PHE A 123 16.22 18.62 -4.10
CA PHE A 123 16.30 19.77 -3.20
C PHE A 123 17.59 20.57 -3.37
N ARG A 124 17.48 21.90 -3.31
CA ARG A 124 18.59 22.85 -3.32
C ARG A 124 18.52 23.72 -2.06
N PRO A 125 19.38 23.46 -1.06
CA PRO A 125 19.49 24.28 0.13
C PRO A 125 19.88 25.74 -0.17
N ASP A 126 19.29 26.68 0.56
CA ASP A 126 19.61 28.12 0.47
C ASP A 126 21.07 28.43 0.88
N SER A 127 21.68 27.56 1.69
CA SER A 127 23.06 27.72 2.17
C SER A 127 24.10 27.63 1.06
N GLY A 128 23.74 27.15 -0.14
CA GLY A 128 24.62 27.04 -1.31
C GLY A 128 25.77 26.04 -1.16
N ARG A 129 25.86 25.31 -0.04
CA ARG A 129 26.94 24.35 0.27
C ARG A 129 26.66 22.92 -0.22
N VAL A 130 25.44 22.67 -0.69
CA VAL A 130 24.99 21.36 -1.18
C VAL A 130 24.48 21.55 -2.60
N GLU A 131 25.16 20.97 -3.60
CA GLU A 131 24.87 21.24 -5.00
C GLU A 131 23.55 20.63 -5.49
N LYS A 132 23.05 19.57 -4.82
CA LYS A 132 21.72 18.94 -4.94
C LYS A 132 21.59 17.86 -3.87
N CYS A 133 20.52 17.87 -3.09
CA CYS A 133 20.10 16.72 -2.28
C CYS A 133 18.95 15.98 -2.97
N ARG A 134 18.98 14.65 -2.99
CA ARG A 134 17.83 13.83 -3.36
C ARG A 134 17.17 13.30 -2.08
N MET A 135 15.88 13.54 -1.93
CA MET A 135 15.10 13.10 -0.76
C MET A 135 13.90 12.28 -1.22
N ARG A 136 13.42 11.41 -0.35
CA ARG A 136 12.17 10.67 -0.57
C ARG A 136 11.16 11.04 0.50
N ALA A 137 9.94 11.27 0.10
CA ALA A 137 8.80 11.34 1.01
C ALA A 137 7.84 10.21 0.68
N SER A 138 7.38 9.43 1.67
CA SER A 138 6.48 8.29 1.43
C SER A 138 5.21 8.38 2.26
N PHE A 139 4.17 7.68 1.78
CA PHE A 139 2.96 7.36 2.53
C PHE A 139 3.07 5.94 3.07
N PRO A 140 3.58 5.72 4.30
CA PRO A 140 3.71 4.37 4.84
C PRO A 140 2.36 3.74 5.17
N ASP A 141 1.31 4.55 5.28
CA ASP A 141 -0.07 4.11 5.43
C ASP A 141 -0.89 4.73 4.30
N PRO A 142 -1.14 3.97 3.23
CA PRO A 142 -1.86 4.47 2.08
C PRO A 142 -3.37 4.67 2.37
N ASP A 143 -3.88 4.10 3.47
CA ASP A 143 -5.24 4.39 3.97
C ASP A 143 -5.28 5.68 4.83
N ALA A 144 -4.13 6.29 5.09
CA ALA A 144 -4.00 7.52 5.86
C ALA A 144 -3.16 8.59 5.14
N PRO A 145 -3.61 9.11 3.97
CA PRO A 145 -2.88 10.09 3.13
C PRO A 145 -2.70 11.48 3.80
N SER A 146 -3.10 11.62 5.06
CA SER A 146 -2.88 12.84 5.86
C SER A 146 -1.50 12.91 6.49
N LYS A 147 -0.69 11.85 6.40
CA LYS A 147 0.65 11.76 6.97
C LYS A 147 1.67 11.41 5.89
N LEU A 148 2.78 12.13 5.92
CA LEU A 148 3.88 11.96 5.00
C LEU A 148 5.18 11.87 5.80
N TYR A 149 6.03 10.93 5.43
CA TYR A 149 7.27 10.67 6.15
C TYR A 149 8.42 11.06 5.25
N LEU A 150 9.25 12.00 5.71
CA LEU A 150 10.50 12.27 5.02
C LEU A 150 11.46 11.14 5.39
N MET A 151 11.77 10.29 4.41
CA MET A 151 12.67 9.16 4.60
C MET A 151 14.10 9.61 4.36
N HIS A 152 14.92 9.52 5.40
CA HIS A 152 16.37 9.54 5.30
C HIS A 152 16.83 8.08 5.35
N GLU A 153 17.69 7.64 4.44
CA GLU A 153 18.17 6.25 4.42
C GLU A 153 18.92 5.92 5.71
N ILE A 154 19.40 6.94 6.44
CA ILE A 154 20.06 6.80 7.73
C ILE A 154 19.51 7.84 8.73
N GLY A 155 18.60 7.41 9.60
CA GLY A 155 18.31 8.06 10.88
C GLY A 155 17.55 9.39 10.82
N GLY A 156 16.22 9.30 10.96
CA GLY A 156 15.35 10.44 11.26
C GLY A 156 13.97 10.26 10.63
N HIS A 157 12.91 10.25 11.44
CA HIS A 157 11.53 10.21 10.97
C HIS A 157 10.82 11.49 11.42
N GLU A 158 11.11 12.63 10.81
CA GLU A 158 10.22 13.80 10.97
C GLU A 158 8.91 13.45 10.25
N VAL A 159 7.80 13.45 10.99
CA VAL A 159 6.49 13.11 10.45
C VAL A 159 5.77 14.40 10.08
N TYR A 160 5.36 14.48 8.83
CA TYR A 160 4.66 15.63 8.29
C TYR A 160 3.17 15.33 8.18
N LYS A 161 2.35 16.33 8.51
CA LYS A 161 0.89 16.27 8.37
C LYS A 161 0.41 17.36 7.45
N ARG A 162 -0.64 17.08 6.68
CA ARG A 162 -1.27 18.09 5.83
C ARG A 162 -1.77 19.26 6.69
N LYS A 163 -1.48 20.48 6.24
CA LYS A 163 -1.80 21.75 6.95
C LYS A 163 -3.23 22.20 6.67
#